data_AF-A0A661DZ86-F1
#
_entry.id   AF-A0A661DZ86-F1
#
_cell.length_a   1.000
_cell.length_b   1.000
_cell.length_c   1.000
_cell.angle_alpha   90.00
_cell.angle_beta   90.00
_cell.angle_gamma   90.00
#
_symmetry.space_group_name_H-M   'P 1'
#
loop_
_entity.id
_entity.type
_entity.pdbx_description
1 polymer ?
#
loop_
_entity_poly.entity_id
_entity_poly.type
_entity_poly.pdbx_seq_one_letter_code
_entity_poly.pdbx_strand_id
1 'polypeptide(L)'
;MKRQRYGDYHCSQRGFILQDTLSFNHHELEQKLHAADAEGGASEAQGLLAGIICAGGKSEPALWLAHLLGENTLSAAANEISEQLTSLHTDILRQFNDDAFGFNLILPDDDTPLSARTEALSQWCGGFLYGLALGGIREDAEMPANVSEVMKDFYEISHARFAYETTDDADEAAYMEIAEYVRMSVLLLHEELQPLSTSTRLQ
;
A
#
# COMPACT_ATOMS: atom_id res chain seq x y z
N MET A 1 -17.18 -58.63 -0.36
CA MET A 1 -16.51 -58.21 -1.60
C MET A 1 -17.32 -57.06 -2.21
N LYS A 2 -16.74 -55.85 -2.23
CA LYS A 2 -17.01 -54.66 -3.06
C LYS A 2 -18.42 -53.99 -3.15
N ARG A 3 -18.42 -52.68 -2.79
CA ARG A 3 -18.97 -51.48 -3.48
C ARG A 3 -20.51 -51.38 -3.61
N GLN A 4 -21.21 -50.23 -3.64
CA GLN A 4 -20.92 -48.80 -3.82
C GLN A 4 -22.17 -47.99 -3.37
N ARG A 5 -21.91 -46.78 -2.84
CA ARG A 5 -22.68 -45.50 -2.80
C ARG A 5 -24.11 -45.39 -3.37
N TYR A 6 -24.92 -44.56 -2.70
CA TYR A 6 -25.70 -43.36 -3.15
C TYR A 6 -26.95 -43.29 -2.25
N GLY A 7 -27.34 -42.21 -1.59
CA GLY A 7 -26.91 -40.81 -1.52
C GLY A 7 -28.12 -40.06 -0.97
N ASP A 8 -27.97 -39.18 0.01
CA ASP A 8 -29.05 -38.24 0.35
C ASP A 8 -28.45 -36.91 0.83
N TYR A 9 -28.62 -35.95 -0.07
CA TYR A 9 -28.82 -34.52 0.10
C TYR A 9 -28.71 -33.96 1.53
N HIS A 10 -27.60 -33.29 1.82
CA HIS A 10 -27.67 -32.08 2.62
C HIS A 10 -27.02 -30.90 1.90
N CYS A 11 -27.91 -29.92 1.68
CA CYS A 11 -27.74 -28.59 1.16
C CYS A 11 -26.38 -27.96 1.53
N SER A 12 -25.74 -27.43 0.49
CA SER A 12 -24.56 -26.56 0.54
C SER A 12 -24.69 -25.48 1.61
N GLN A 13 -23.86 -25.58 2.65
CA GLN A 13 -23.35 -24.38 3.29
C GLN A 13 -22.11 -23.97 2.51
N ARG A 14 -22.27 -22.93 1.68
CA ARG A 14 -21.17 -22.08 1.24
C ARG A 14 -20.56 -21.50 2.51
N GLY A 15 -19.50 -22.14 3.00
CA GLY A 15 -18.62 -21.60 4.00
C GLY A 15 -17.98 -20.34 3.44
N PHE A 16 -18.39 -19.22 4.01
CA PHE A 16 -17.75 -17.91 3.95
C PHE A 16 -16.25 -18.14 4.17
N ILE A 17 -15.44 -18.00 3.10
CA ILE A 17 -13.99 -17.88 3.27
C ILE A 17 -13.81 -16.50 3.88
N LEU A 18 -13.56 -16.46 5.19
CA LEU A 18 -12.96 -15.31 5.84
C LEU A 18 -11.68 -15.03 5.06
N GLN A 19 -11.66 -13.92 4.32
CA GLN A 19 -10.43 -13.33 3.84
C GLN A 19 -9.67 -12.95 5.11
N ASP A 20 -8.75 -13.80 5.56
CA ASP A 20 -7.68 -13.40 6.47
C ASP A 20 -6.84 -12.36 5.72
N THR A 21 -7.33 -11.12 5.70
CA THR A 21 -6.53 -9.95 5.38
C THR A 21 -5.59 -9.81 6.57
N LEU A 22 -4.31 -10.13 6.37
CA LEU A 22 -3.28 -9.83 7.35
C LEU A 22 -3.31 -8.31 7.58
N SER A 23 -3.91 -7.89 8.70
CA SER A 23 -3.85 -6.52 9.16
C SER A 23 -2.45 -6.30 9.70
N PHE A 24 -1.57 -5.71 8.89
CA PHE A 24 -0.26 -5.30 9.36
C PHE A 24 -0.44 -4.13 10.34
N ASN A 25 0.00 -4.32 11.58
CA ASN A 25 -0.02 -3.24 12.56
C ASN A 25 1.14 -2.27 12.26
N HIS A 26 0.82 -0.98 12.10
CA HIS A 26 1.81 0.06 11.80
C HIS A 26 2.93 0.09 12.84
N HIS A 27 2.60 0.08 14.14
CA HIS A 27 3.59 0.18 15.21
C HIS A 27 4.57 -1.00 15.23
N GLU A 28 4.09 -2.23 15.04
CA GLU A 28 4.94 -3.41 14.98
C GLU A 28 5.89 -3.36 13.77
N LEU A 29 5.38 -2.97 12.60
CA LEU A 29 6.18 -2.85 11.39
C LEU A 29 7.25 -1.75 11.53
N GLU A 30 6.87 -0.60 12.09
CA GLU A 30 7.76 0.53 12.37
C GLU A 30 8.93 0.11 13.28
N GLN A 31 8.64 -0.59 14.38
CA GLN A 31 9.66 -1.07 15.31
C GLN A 31 10.66 -2.02 14.65
N LYS A 32 10.16 -2.95 13.82
CA LYS A 32 11.02 -3.92 13.14
C LYS A 32 11.87 -3.26 12.07
N LEU A 33 11.32 -2.31 11.31
CA LEU A 33 12.07 -1.55 10.31
C LEU A 33 13.19 -0.74 10.97
N HIS A 34 12.88 -0.07 12.08
CA HIS A 34 13.88 0.63 12.87
C HIS A 34 14.96 -0.32 13.42
N ALA A 35 14.58 -1.51 13.94
CA ALA A 35 15.53 -2.51 14.44
C ALA A 35 16.43 -3.08 13.34
N ALA A 36 15.95 -3.10 12.09
CA ALA A 36 16.70 -3.49 10.91
C ALA A 36 17.54 -2.36 10.30
N ASP A 37 17.50 -1.15 10.89
CA ASP A 37 18.18 0.05 10.39
C ASP A 37 17.79 0.34 8.93
N ALA A 38 16.48 0.29 8.66
CA ALA A 38 15.89 0.58 7.35
C ALA A 38 15.96 2.08 6.99
N GLU A 39 15.95 2.39 5.70
CA GLU A 39 16.03 3.77 5.19
C GLU A 39 14.73 4.57 5.41
N GLY A 40 13.60 3.90 5.67
CA GLY A 40 12.29 4.53 5.84
C GLY A 40 11.38 3.77 6.81
N GLY A 41 10.30 4.44 7.22
CA GLY A 41 9.29 3.92 8.15
C GLY A 41 8.23 3.04 7.50
N ALA A 42 7.30 2.52 8.29
CA ALA A 42 6.24 1.61 7.86
C ALA A 42 5.33 2.24 6.79
N SER A 43 4.91 3.49 7.02
CA SER A 43 4.05 4.24 6.10
C SER A 43 4.76 4.52 4.77
N GLU A 44 5.99 5.01 4.83
CA GLU A 44 6.83 5.28 3.65
C GLU A 44 7.10 4.00 2.84
N ALA A 45 7.42 2.90 3.52
CA ALA A 45 7.68 1.61 2.89
C ALA A 45 6.48 1.10 2.09
N GLN A 46 5.27 1.25 2.64
CA GLN A 46 4.03 0.89 1.95
C GLN A 46 3.78 1.81 0.74
N GLY A 47 3.94 3.12 0.92
CA GLY A 47 3.82 4.10 -0.16
C GLY A 47 4.76 3.75 -1.31
N LEU A 48 6.05 3.52 -1.01
CA LEU A 48 7.07 3.11 -1.97
C LEU A 48 6.64 1.91 -2.80
N LEU A 49 6.17 0.85 -2.15
CA LEU A 49 5.71 -0.34 -2.85
C LEU A 49 4.48 -0.07 -3.71
N ALA A 50 3.49 0.65 -3.17
CA ALA A 50 2.28 1.01 -3.90
C ALA A 50 2.60 1.82 -5.17
N GLY A 51 3.54 2.76 -5.10
CA GLY A 51 4.02 3.52 -6.25
C GLY A 51 4.69 2.64 -7.31
N ILE A 52 5.58 1.73 -6.89
CA ILE A 52 6.23 0.78 -7.81
C ILE A 52 5.19 -0.07 -8.54
N ILE A 53 4.18 -0.57 -7.82
CA ILE A 53 3.10 -1.39 -8.39
C ILE A 53 2.27 -0.57 -9.38
N CYS A 54 1.87 0.66 -9.03
CA CYS A 54 1.08 1.52 -9.91
C CYS A 54 1.82 1.84 -11.22
N ALA A 55 3.12 2.10 -11.15
CA ALA A 55 3.93 2.43 -12.31
C ALA A 55 4.20 1.24 -13.25
N GLY A 56 4.46 0.05 -12.69
CA GLY A 56 4.93 -1.11 -13.46
C GLY A 56 3.91 -2.23 -13.69
N GLY A 57 2.76 -2.20 -12.99
CA GLY A 57 1.80 -3.31 -12.93
C GLY A 57 2.32 -4.57 -12.24
N LYS A 58 3.56 -4.53 -11.76
CA LYS A 58 4.25 -5.61 -11.04
C LYS A 58 5.36 -5.00 -10.19
N SER A 59 5.71 -5.71 -9.13
CA SER A 59 6.86 -5.38 -8.29
C SER A 59 7.60 -6.67 -7.98
N GLU A 60 8.92 -6.68 -8.16
CA GLU A 60 9.77 -7.76 -7.65
C GLU A 60 10.09 -7.48 -6.18
N PRO A 61 9.77 -8.39 -5.23
CA PRO A 61 10.00 -8.15 -3.80
C PRO A 61 11.43 -7.72 -3.49
N ALA A 62 12.41 -8.34 -4.16
CA ALA A 62 13.83 -8.05 -3.97
C ALA A 62 14.20 -6.59 -4.29
N LEU A 63 13.56 -5.96 -5.28
CA LEU A 63 13.84 -4.57 -5.64
C LEU A 63 13.37 -3.64 -4.50
N TRP A 64 12.15 -3.84 -4.03
CA TRP A 64 11.59 -3.04 -2.94
C TRP A 64 12.35 -3.25 -1.62
N LEU A 65 12.67 -4.50 -1.27
CA LEU A 65 13.49 -4.81 -0.09
C LEU A 65 14.87 -4.15 -0.15
N ALA A 66 15.52 -4.13 -1.31
CA ALA A 66 16.81 -3.49 -1.47
C ALA A 66 16.76 -1.97 -1.26
N HIS A 67 15.66 -1.31 -1.62
CA HIS A 67 15.48 0.12 -1.37
C HIS A 67 15.16 0.40 0.10
N LEU A 68 14.44 -0.49 0.77
CA LEU A 68 14.05 -0.29 2.15
C LEU A 68 15.18 -0.63 3.13
N LEU A 69 15.96 -1.68 2.86
CA LEU A 69 17.00 -2.19 3.75
C LEU A 69 18.42 -1.77 3.35
N GLY A 70 18.60 -1.15 2.18
CA GLY A 70 19.90 -0.69 1.69
C GLY A 70 21.00 -1.76 1.77
N GLU A 71 22.15 -1.40 2.33
CA GLU A 71 23.28 -2.31 2.55
C GLU A 71 23.07 -3.26 3.76
N ASN A 72 22.06 -3.03 4.60
CA ASN A 72 21.80 -3.77 5.83
C ASN A 72 21.12 -5.14 5.62
N THR A 73 20.90 -5.54 4.37
CA THR A 73 20.22 -6.80 3.98
C THR A 73 20.84 -8.08 4.56
N LEU A 74 22.08 -8.03 5.07
CA LEU A 74 22.77 -9.18 5.66
C LEU A 74 22.64 -9.28 7.20
N SER A 75 22.00 -8.30 7.86
CA SER A 75 21.85 -8.32 9.31
C SER A 75 20.81 -9.37 9.77
N ALA A 76 20.91 -9.83 11.02
CA ALA A 76 19.92 -10.77 11.57
C ALA A 76 18.51 -10.16 11.61
N ALA A 77 18.41 -8.87 11.97
CA ALA A 77 17.14 -8.13 11.99
C ALA A 77 16.55 -7.93 10.59
N ALA A 78 17.39 -7.65 9.58
CA ALA A 78 16.96 -7.56 8.19
C ALA A 78 16.40 -8.89 7.68
N ASN A 79 17.04 -10.02 8.02
CA ASN A 79 16.52 -11.34 7.67
C ASN A 79 15.18 -11.63 8.36
N GLU A 80 15.03 -11.24 9.63
CA GLU A 80 13.80 -11.45 10.40
C GLU A 80 12.60 -10.68 9.81
N ILE A 81 12.81 -9.43 9.38
CA ILE A 81 11.73 -8.62 8.80
C ILE A 81 11.46 -8.95 7.32
N SER A 82 12.43 -9.50 6.60
CA SER A 82 12.30 -9.80 5.16
C SER A 82 11.13 -10.71 4.82
N GLU A 83 10.85 -11.71 5.68
CA GLU A 83 9.68 -12.60 5.50
C GLU A 83 8.36 -11.82 5.65
N GLN A 84 8.27 -10.95 6.67
CA GLN A 84 7.08 -10.13 6.91
C GLN A 84 6.86 -9.12 5.79
N LEU A 85 7.92 -8.48 5.30
CA LEU A 85 7.86 -7.58 4.15
C LEU A 85 7.43 -8.33 2.89
N THR A 86 7.95 -9.54 2.65
CA THR A 86 7.51 -10.36 1.50
C THR A 86 6.01 -10.71 1.58
N SER A 87 5.50 -10.97 2.79
CA SER A 87 4.05 -11.14 3.00
C SER A 87 3.29 -9.86 2.69
N LEU A 88 3.76 -8.72 3.21
CA LEU A 88 3.15 -7.40 2.98
C LEU A 88 3.08 -7.08 1.48
N HIS A 89 4.15 -7.38 0.74
CA HIS A 89 4.18 -7.25 -0.71
C HIS A 89 3.06 -8.04 -1.40
N THR A 90 2.92 -9.31 -1.02
CA THR A 90 1.91 -10.20 -1.57
C THR A 90 0.50 -9.72 -1.24
N ASP A 91 0.29 -9.21 -0.02
CA ASP A 91 -1.02 -8.74 0.43
C ASP A 91 -1.43 -7.42 -0.24
N ILE A 92 -0.50 -6.48 -0.42
CA ILE A 92 -0.76 -5.24 -1.17
C ILE A 92 -1.12 -5.54 -2.63
N LEU A 93 -0.37 -6.43 -3.29
CA LEU A 93 -0.71 -6.88 -4.64
C LEU A 93 -2.11 -7.50 -4.70
N ARG A 94 -2.51 -8.28 -3.69
CA ARG A 94 -3.87 -8.84 -3.61
C ARG A 94 -4.92 -7.74 -3.45
N GLN A 95 -4.69 -6.77 -2.57
CA GLN A 95 -5.61 -5.66 -2.31
C GLN A 95 -5.84 -4.78 -3.54
N PHE A 96 -4.82 -4.53 -4.34
CA PHE A 96 -4.95 -3.79 -5.60
C PHE A 96 -5.82 -4.49 -6.65
N ASN A 97 -5.95 -5.82 -6.57
CA ASN A 97 -6.77 -6.64 -7.46
C ASN A 97 -8.12 -7.03 -6.83
N ASP A 98 -8.48 -6.45 -5.68
CA ASP A 98 -9.75 -6.73 -5.00
C ASP A 98 -10.87 -5.82 -5.54
N ASP A 99 -11.91 -6.43 -6.09
CA ASP A 99 -13.12 -5.74 -6.60
C ASP A 99 -13.85 -4.94 -5.50
N ALA A 100 -13.58 -5.20 -4.22
CA ALA A 100 -14.16 -4.49 -3.08
C ALA A 100 -13.39 -3.24 -2.66
N PHE A 101 -12.37 -2.80 -3.42
CA PHE A 101 -11.51 -1.67 -3.07
C PHE A 101 -10.85 -1.81 -1.69
N GLY A 102 -10.40 -3.04 -1.37
CA GLY A 102 -9.87 -3.43 -0.06
C GLY A 102 -8.48 -2.91 0.31
N PHE A 103 -7.87 -2.06 -0.53
CA PHE A 103 -6.60 -1.41 -0.21
C PHE A 103 -6.76 -0.40 0.92
N ASN A 104 -5.89 -0.53 1.93
CA ASN A 104 -5.85 0.35 3.09
C ASN A 104 -4.43 0.88 3.31
N LEU A 105 -4.35 2.12 3.80
CA LEU A 105 -3.10 2.74 4.18
C LEU A 105 -2.63 2.18 5.53
N ILE A 106 -1.34 1.84 5.62
CA ILE A 106 -0.67 1.51 6.87
C ILE A 106 -0.25 2.85 7.47
N LEU A 107 -1.03 3.32 8.43
CA LEU A 107 -0.83 4.56 9.17
C LEU A 107 -0.92 4.27 10.68
N PRO A 108 -0.42 5.16 11.55
CA PRO A 108 -0.59 5.01 12.99
C PRO A 108 -2.08 4.98 13.38
N ASP A 109 -2.39 4.25 14.45
CA ASP A 109 -3.76 4.09 14.98
C ASP A 109 -4.34 5.43 15.47
N ASP A 110 -5.68 5.53 15.55
CA ASP A 110 -6.40 6.78 15.89
C ASP A 110 -6.12 7.36 17.29
N ASP A 111 -5.55 6.56 18.20
CA ASP A 111 -5.08 7.01 19.51
C ASP A 111 -3.71 7.69 19.47
N THR A 112 -3.03 7.65 18.32
CA THR A 112 -1.77 8.35 18.07
C THR A 112 -2.02 9.85 17.82
N PRO A 113 -1.19 10.76 18.37
CA PRO A 113 -1.35 12.19 18.14
C PRO A 113 -1.47 12.55 16.66
N LEU A 114 -2.40 13.44 16.33
CA LEU A 114 -2.68 13.85 14.95
C LEU A 114 -1.41 14.28 14.22
N SER A 115 -0.50 15.00 14.88
CA SER A 115 0.79 15.41 14.29
C SER A 115 1.61 14.24 13.75
N ALA A 116 1.67 13.13 14.48
CA ALA A 116 2.42 11.94 14.06
C ALA A 116 1.67 11.15 12.97
N ARG A 117 0.34 11.09 13.04
CA ARG A 117 -0.50 10.50 11.98
C ARG A 117 -0.39 11.27 10.67
N THR A 118 -0.33 12.61 10.73
CA THR A 118 -0.16 13.44 9.53
C THR A 118 1.27 13.37 8.99
N GLU A 119 2.29 13.32 9.85
CA GLU A 119 3.68 13.08 9.42
C GLU A 119 3.81 11.73 8.70
N ALA A 120 3.21 10.68 9.23
CA ALA A 120 3.17 9.37 8.59
C ALA A 120 2.47 9.41 7.22
N LEU A 121 1.37 10.15 7.08
CA LEU A 121 0.69 10.34 5.79
C LEU A 121 1.54 11.12 4.77
N SER A 122 2.29 12.14 5.21
CA SER A 122 3.26 12.84 4.35
C SER A 122 4.36 11.91 3.87
N GLN A 123 4.94 11.11 4.78
CA GLN A 123 5.94 10.10 4.45
C GLN A 123 5.37 9.04 3.49
N TRP A 124 4.11 8.63 3.68
CA TRP A 124 3.41 7.73 2.79
C TRP A 124 3.34 8.29 1.37
N CYS A 125 2.89 9.54 1.22
CA CYS A 125 2.80 10.21 -0.09
C CYS A 125 4.17 10.39 -0.74
N GLY A 126 5.19 10.75 0.05
CA GLY A 126 6.58 10.87 -0.42
C GLY A 126 7.13 9.54 -0.93
N GLY A 127 6.94 8.46 -0.16
CA GLY A 127 7.28 7.10 -0.56
C GLY A 127 6.57 6.70 -1.86
N PHE A 128 5.28 6.98 -1.99
CA PHE A 128 4.51 6.69 -3.20
C PHE A 128 5.06 7.37 -4.45
N LEU A 129 5.36 8.68 -4.37
CA LEU A 129 5.96 9.41 -5.47
C LEU A 129 7.34 8.87 -5.84
N TYR A 130 8.15 8.52 -4.84
CA TYR A 130 9.44 7.88 -5.08
C TYR A 130 9.28 6.51 -5.78
N GLY A 131 8.29 5.72 -5.35
CA GLY A 131 7.96 4.44 -5.96
C GLY A 131 7.52 4.56 -7.41
N LEU A 132 6.70 5.57 -7.75
CA LEU A 132 6.32 5.84 -9.14
C LEU A 132 7.55 6.11 -10.01
N ALA A 133 8.49 6.92 -9.51
CA ALA A 133 9.73 7.23 -10.23
C ALA A 133 10.60 5.97 -10.44
N LEU A 134 10.73 5.11 -9.44
CA LEU A 134 11.45 3.84 -9.54
C LEU A 134 10.78 2.84 -10.49
N GLY A 135 9.45 2.83 -10.52
CA GLY A 135 8.66 1.99 -11.42
C GLY A 135 8.67 2.47 -12.87
N GLY A 136 9.29 3.62 -13.16
CA GLY A 136 9.55 4.10 -14.52
C GLY A 136 8.62 5.20 -15.02
N ILE A 137 7.72 5.71 -14.17
CA ILE A 137 6.97 6.94 -14.47
C ILE A 137 7.93 8.12 -14.32
N ARG A 138 8.11 8.88 -15.40
CA ARG A 138 8.96 10.07 -15.41
C ARG A 138 8.10 11.33 -15.49
N GLU A 139 8.63 12.44 -14.98
CA GLU A 139 7.97 13.76 -15.06
C GLU A 139 7.66 14.21 -16.51
N ASP A 140 8.39 13.68 -17.49
CA ASP A 140 8.22 13.98 -18.92
C ASP A 140 7.31 13.00 -19.67
N ALA A 141 6.72 12.01 -18.97
CA ALA A 141 5.75 11.12 -19.57
C ALA A 141 4.45 11.88 -19.90
N GLU A 142 3.88 11.66 -21.08
CA GLU A 142 2.50 12.11 -21.36
C GLU A 142 1.55 11.27 -20.49
N MET A 143 1.10 11.86 -19.39
CA MET A 143 0.15 11.24 -18.47
C MET A 143 -1.25 11.84 -18.65
N PRO A 144 -2.31 11.06 -18.38
CA PRO A 144 -3.66 11.60 -18.24
C PRO A 144 -3.70 12.75 -17.22
N ALA A 145 -4.51 13.79 -17.47
CA ALA A 145 -4.53 15.00 -16.64
C ALA A 145 -4.89 14.73 -15.17
N ASN A 146 -5.78 13.76 -14.93
CA ASN A 146 -6.15 13.27 -13.60
C ASN A 146 -4.96 12.66 -12.86
N VAL A 147 -4.07 11.94 -13.56
CA VAL A 147 -2.86 11.38 -12.92
C VAL A 147 -1.91 12.50 -12.51
N SER A 148 -1.67 13.47 -13.38
CA SER A 148 -0.79 14.61 -13.06
C SER A 148 -1.30 15.46 -11.90
N GLU A 149 -2.61 15.64 -11.78
CA GLU A 149 -3.25 16.34 -10.65
C GLU A 149 -3.03 15.59 -9.33
N VAL A 150 -3.31 14.29 -9.29
CA VAL A 150 -3.07 13.46 -8.09
C VAL A 150 -1.60 13.48 -7.66
N MET A 151 -0.66 13.35 -8.60
CA MET A 151 0.77 13.41 -8.25
C MET A 151 1.16 14.76 -7.65
N LYS A 152 0.59 15.85 -8.16
CA LYS A 152 0.81 17.19 -7.61
C LYS A 152 0.24 17.31 -6.20
N ASP A 153 -0.96 16.81 -5.96
CA ASP A 153 -1.57 16.84 -4.64
C ASP A 153 -0.76 16.00 -3.63
N PHE A 154 -0.28 14.83 -4.03
CA PHE A 154 0.58 14.00 -3.19
C PHE A 154 1.90 14.70 -2.87
N TYR A 155 2.44 15.46 -3.82
CA TYR A 155 3.64 16.27 -3.59
C TYR A 155 3.38 17.39 -2.59
N GLU A 156 2.22 18.06 -2.68
CA GLU A 156 1.82 19.09 -1.73
C GLU A 156 1.62 18.47 -0.32
N ILE A 157 0.98 17.31 -0.21
CA ILE A 157 0.80 16.58 1.05
C ILE A 157 2.14 16.12 1.63
N SER A 158 3.07 15.62 0.82
CA SER A 158 4.38 15.15 1.29
C SER A 158 5.28 16.27 1.81
N HIS A 159 5.04 17.53 1.41
CA HIS A 159 5.81 18.70 1.83
C HIS A 159 5.07 19.59 2.84
N ALA A 160 3.83 19.25 3.18
CA ALA A 160 3.06 19.98 4.15
C ALA A 160 3.73 19.88 5.53
N ARG A 161 3.91 21.04 6.18
CA ARG A 161 4.45 21.12 7.54
C ARG A 161 3.30 21.28 8.50
N PHE A 162 3.10 20.27 9.33
CA PHE A 162 2.00 20.25 10.27
C PHE A 162 2.49 20.71 11.65
N ALA A 163 2.07 21.90 12.04
CA ALA A 163 2.27 22.43 13.38
C ALA A 163 0.91 22.53 14.06
N TYR A 164 0.50 21.47 14.74
CA TYR A 164 -0.72 21.47 15.55
C TYR A 164 -0.36 21.90 16.98
N GLU A 165 -0.66 23.15 17.35
CA GLU A 165 -0.53 23.62 18.75
C GLU A 165 -1.72 23.14 19.60
N THR A 166 -2.89 23.03 18.99
CA THR A 166 -4.13 22.44 19.54
C THR A 166 -4.86 21.76 18.40
N THR A 167 -5.34 20.53 18.63
CA THR A 167 -6.12 19.75 17.67
C THR A 167 -7.60 19.79 18.07
N ASP A 168 -8.50 20.02 17.11
CA ASP A 168 -9.95 19.93 17.32
C ASP A 168 -10.62 18.85 16.44
N ASP A 169 -11.93 18.64 16.66
CA ASP A 169 -12.71 17.64 15.90
C ASP A 169 -12.73 17.93 14.38
N ALA A 170 -12.55 19.19 13.97
CA ALA A 170 -12.51 19.56 12.56
C ALA A 170 -11.16 19.19 11.92
N ASP A 171 -10.05 19.33 12.65
CA ASP A 171 -8.73 18.86 12.21
C ASP A 171 -8.71 17.33 12.02
N GLU A 172 -9.31 16.59 12.96
CA GLU A 172 -9.46 15.13 12.88
C GLU A 172 -10.29 14.71 11.66
N ALA A 173 -11.43 15.37 11.43
CA ALA A 173 -12.27 15.12 10.26
C ALA A 173 -11.52 15.41 8.95
N ALA A 174 -10.81 16.53 8.88
CA ALA A 174 -10.01 16.90 7.70
C ALA A 174 -8.91 15.89 7.41
N TYR A 175 -8.23 15.38 8.45
CA TYR A 175 -7.24 14.32 8.29
C TYR A 175 -7.85 13.05 7.70
N MET A 176 -9.00 12.59 8.21
CA MET A 176 -9.68 11.41 7.69
C MET A 176 -10.10 11.57 6.22
N GLU A 177 -10.56 12.77 5.84
CA GLU A 177 -10.88 13.09 4.45
C GLU A 177 -9.64 13.03 3.54
N ILE A 178 -8.50 13.56 3.99
CA ILE A 178 -7.25 13.53 3.21
C ILE A 178 -6.71 12.11 3.12
N ALA A 179 -6.74 11.33 4.20
CA ALA A 179 -6.31 9.93 4.19
C ALA A 179 -7.16 9.09 3.22
N GLU A 180 -8.48 9.30 3.21
CA GLU A 180 -9.38 8.63 2.27
C GLU A 180 -9.16 9.11 0.82
N TYR A 181 -8.92 10.41 0.61
CA TYR A 181 -8.53 10.95 -0.69
C TYR A 181 -7.27 10.26 -1.23
N VAL A 182 -6.23 10.11 -0.41
CA VAL A 182 -4.99 9.42 -0.76
C VAL A 182 -5.28 7.97 -1.14
N ARG A 183 -6.03 7.25 -0.30
CA ARG A 183 -6.39 5.84 -0.55
C ARG A 183 -7.13 5.64 -1.88
N MET A 184 -8.14 6.46 -2.14
CA MET A 184 -8.93 6.38 -3.36
C MET A 184 -8.14 6.81 -4.60
N SER A 185 -7.27 7.81 -4.46
CA SER A 185 -6.40 8.27 -5.55
C SER A 185 -5.40 7.18 -5.95
N VAL A 186 -4.87 6.41 -5.00
CA VAL A 186 -3.96 5.28 -5.28
C VAL A 186 -4.66 4.19 -6.09
N LEU A 187 -5.91 3.86 -5.73
CA LEU A 187 -6.72 2.89 -6.48
C LEU A 187 -7.03 3.39 -7.90
N LEU A 188 -7.36 4.68 -8.05
CA LEU A 188 -7.56 5.32 -9.35
C LEU A 188 -6.28 5.26 -10.20
N LEU A 189 -5.14 5.65 -9.63
CA LEU A 189 -3.85 5.63 -10.32
C LEU A 189 -3.46 4.22 -10.75
N HIS A 190 -3.71 3.22 -9.91
CA HIS A 190 -3.45 1.84 -10.27
C HIS A 190 -4.23 1.44 -11.53
N GLU A 191 -5.52 1.77 -11.61
CA GLU A 191 -6.37 1.45 -12.77
C GLU A 191 -5.95 2.24 -14.03
N GLU A 192 -5.67 3.54 -13.89
CA GLU A 192 -5.33 4.43 -15.02
C GLU A 192 -3.94 4.13 -15.60
N LEU A 193 -3.00 3.66 -14.78
CA LEU A 193 -1.63 3.36 -15.17
C LEU A 193 -1.40 1.90 -15.57
N GLN A 194 -2.33 0.99 -15.28
CA GLN A 194 -2.28 -0.32 -15.90
C GLN A 194 -2.41 -0.13 -17.42
N PRO A 195 -1.54 -0.78 -18.23
CA PRO A 195 -1.76 -0.79 -19.66
C PRO A 195 -3.15 -1.36 -19.89
N LEU A 196 -4.06 -0.56 -20.45
CA LEU A 196 -5.42 -0.98 -20.79
C LEU A 196 -5.29 -2.37 -21.37
N SER A 197 -5.81 -3.37 -20.66
CA SER A 197 -5.87 -4.71 -21.19
C SER A 197 -6.70 -4.56 -22.47
N THR A 198 -6.00 -4.49 -23.60
CA THR A 198 -6.65 -4.43 -24.89
C THR A 198 -7.22 -5.82 -25.01
N SER A 199 -8.44 -5.98 -24.51
CA SER A 199 -9.30 -7.08 -24.88
C SER A 199 -9.41 -6.94 -26.39
N THR A 200 -8.47 -7.61 -27.06
CA THR A 200 -8.60 -7.99 -28.45
C THR A 200 -9.80 -8.92 -28.42
N ARG A 201 -11.02 -8.36 -28.47
CA ARG A 201 -12.16 -9.09 -28.98
C ARG A 201 -11.84 -9.29 -30.45
N LEU A 202 -11.17 -10.40 -30.70
CA LEU A 202 -11.13 -11.02 -32.00
C LEU A 202 -12.57 -11.14 -32.49
N GLN A 203 -12.83 -10.42 -33.58
CA GLN A 203 -13.84 -10.65 -34.62
C GLN A 203 -15.30 -10.33 -34.28
#